data_AF-A0A1K0FNV7-F1
#
_entry.id   AF-A0A1K0FNV7-F1
#
_cell.length_a   1.000
_cell.length_b   1.000
_cell.length_c   1.000
_cell.angle_alpha   90.00
_cell.angle_beta   90.00
_cell.angle_gamma   90.00
#
_symmetry.space_group_name_H-M   'P 1'
#
loop_
_entity.id
_entity.type
_entity.pdbx_description
1 polymer ?
#
loop_
_entity_poly.entity_id
_entity_poly.type
_entity_poly.pdbx_seq_one_letter_code
_entity_poly.pdbx_strand_id
1 'polypeptide(L)' 'MLSVDTFRLEIVTGPDPDSAAMLAFFTADGIAAAIGQARRLLAAAEGPDDRFGELYVRDGELATWLTTLHLGA' A
#
# COMPACT_ATOMS: atom_id res chain seq x y z
N MET A 1 24.28 -2.99 5.11
CA MET A 1 23.66 -1.80 4.50
C MET A 1 22.17 -2.05 4.52
N LEU A 2 21.41 -1.28 5.29
CA LEU A 2 19.95 -1.39 5.27
C LEU A 2 19.50 -0.76 3.95
N SER A 3 18.93 -1.55 3.05
CA SER A 3 18.37 -1.05 1.79
C SER A 3 17.07 -0.37 2.14
N VAL A 4 16.98 0.93 1.84
CA VAL A 4 15.72 1.66 1.94
C VAL A 4 14.98 1.43 0.62
N ASP A 5 13.99 0.57 0.66
CA ASP A 5 13.19 0.24 -0.52
C ASP A 5 12.05 1.24 -0.67
N THR A 6 11.62 1.46 -1.91
CA THR A 6 10.45 2.30 -2.22
C THR A 6 9.23 1.41 -2.38
N PHE A 7 8.11 1.83 -1.83
CA PHE A 7 6.83 1.13 -1.87
C PHE A 7 5.75 2.03 -2.44
N ARG A 8 4.76 1.42 -3.06
CA ARG A 8 3.54 2.06 -3.56
C ARG A 8 2.34 1.35 -2.92
N LEU A 9 1.48 2.12 -2.26
CA LEU A 9 0.19 1.67 -1.79
C LEU A 9 -0.89 2.21 -2.72
N GLU A 10 -1.70 1.33 -3.28
CA GLU A 10 -2.90 1.67 -4.02
C GLU A 10 -4.12 1.44 -3.12
N ILE A 11 -4.93 2.47 -2.89
CA ILE A 11 -6.11 2.38 -2.04
C ILE A 11 -7.34 2.31 -2.93
N VAL A 12 -8.07 1.21 -2.78
CA VAL A 12 -9.29 0.92 -3.53
C VAL A 12 -10.49 1.21 -2.65
N THR A 13 -11.41 2.02 -3.15
CA THR A 13 -12.65 2.43 -2.46
C THR A 13 -13.91 2.15 -3.28
N GLY A 14 -13.76 1.51 -4.44
CA GLY A 14 -14.85 1.23 -5.39
C GLY A 14 -14.98 -0.28 -5.66
N PRO A 15 -16.06 -0.69 -6.35
CA PRO A 15 -16.29 -2.10 -6.68
C PRO A 15 -15.30 -2.66 -7.70
N ASP A 16 -14.57 -1.79 -8.40
CA ASP A 16 -13.53 -2.15 -9.37
C ASP A 16 -12.14 -2.11 -8.70
N PRO A 17 -11.51 -3.27 -8.42
CA PRO A 17 -10.20 -3.33 -7.79
C PRO A 17 -9.07 -2.81 -8.68
N ASP A 18 -9.28 -2.73 -10.00
CA ASP A 18 -8.26 -2.26 -10.95
C ASP A 18 -8.21 -0.72 -11.03
N SER A 19 -9.11 -0.02 -10.34
CA SER A 19 -9.18 1.43 -10.28
C SER A 19 -8.89 1.95 -8.88
N ALA A 20 -7.61 2.18 -8.60
CA ALA A 20 -7.18 2.81 -7.35
C ALA A 20 -7.75 4.24 -7.24
N ALA A 21 -8.40 4.53 -6.11
CA ALA A 21 -8.89 5.87 -5.81
C ALA A 21 -7.78 6.80 -5.33
N MET A 22 -6.77 6.24 -4.65
CA MET A 22 -5.62 7.00 -4.16
C MET A 22 -4.33 6.18 -4.25
N LEU A 23 -3.22 6.85 -4.56
CA LEU A 23 -1.88 6.28 -4.59
C LEU A 23 -1.00 6.98 -3.55
N ALA A 24 -0.24 6.21 -2.78
CA ALA A 24 0.77 6.72 -1.86
C ALA A 24 2.13 6.04 -2.12
N PHE A 25 3.17 6.85 -2.35
CA PHE A 25 4.54 6.38 -2.46
C PHE A 25 5.30 6.71 -1.18
N PHE A 26 6.04 5.75 -0.65
CA PHE A 26 6.83 5.94 0.56
C PHE A 26 8.04 5.00 0.60
N THR A 27 9.02 5.33 1.41
CA THR A 27 10.17 4.46 1.67
C THR A 27 10.03 3.76 3.02
N ALA A 28 10.58 2.55 3.12
CA ALA A 28 10.62 1.81 4.39
C ALA A 28 11.84 0.90 4.47
N ASP A 29 12.27 0.60 5.69
CA ASP A 29 13.37 -0.34 5.97
C ASP A 29 12.84 -1.78 5.95
N GLY A 30 12.59 -2.27 4.74
CA GLY A 30 12.06 -3.61 4.48
C GLY A 30 10.55 -3.77 4.61
N ILE A 31 10.08 -4.98 4.25
CA ILE A 31 8.66 -5.30 4.06
C ILE A 31 7.83 -5.12 5.34
N ALA A 32 8.36 -5.51 6.51
CA ALA A 32 7.62 -5.40 7.77
C ALA A 32 7.33 -3.93 8.15
N ALA A 33 8.32 -3.05 7.99
CA ALA A 33 8.13 -1.62 8.18
C ALA A 33 7.15 -1.04 7.16
N ALA A 34 7.22 -1.52 5.91
CA ALA A 34 6.33 -1.09 4.84
C ALA A 34 4.86 -1.43 5.12
N ILE A 35 4.57 -2.66 5.56
CA ILE A 35 3.22 -3.09 5.93
C ILE A 35 2.66 -2.22 7.07
N GLY A 36 3.49 -1.96 8.10
CA GLY A 36 3.08 -1.12 9.22
C GLY A 36 2.74 0.32 8.81
N GLN A 37 3.53 0.90 7.91
CA GLN A 37 3.27 2.23 7.37
C GLN A 37 2.06 2.25 6.43
N ALA A 38 1.93 1.27 5.55
CA ALA A 38 0.80 1.15 4.63
C ALA A 38 -0.53 1.01 5.38
N ARG A 39 -0.59 0.24 6.46
CA ARG A 39 -1.78 0.15 7.33
C ARG A 39 -2.17 1.50 7.92
N ARG A 40 -1.20 2.31 8.36
CA ARG A 40 -1.47 3.66 8.88
C ARG A 40 -2.00 4.59 7.79
N LEU A 41 -1.44 4.52 6.59
CA LEU A 41 -1.90 5.29 5.43
C LEU A 41 -3.32 4.89 5.01
N LEU A 42 -3.62 3.59 4.95
CA LEU A 42 -4.96 3.07 4.65
C LEU A 42 -5.99 3.50 5.70
N ALA A 43 -5.63 3.43 6.98
CA ALA A 43 -6.50 3.86 8.07
C ALA A 43 -6.81 5.37 8.01
N ALA A 44 -5.82 6.18 7.62
CA ALA A 44 -5.97 7.63 7.48
C ALA A 44 -6.72 8.05 6.21
N ALA A 45 -6.83 7.18 5.21
CA ALA A 45 -7.55 7.48 3.98
C ALA A 45 -9.05 7.58 4.22
N GLU A 46 -9.68 8.61 3.65
CA GLU A 46 -11.13 8.73 3.61
C GLU A 46 -11.73 7.72 2.62
N GLY A 47 -12.93 7.24 2.90
CA GLY A 47 -13.62 6.26 2.06
C GLY A 47 -14.49 5.31 2.87
N PRO A 48 -15.09 4.31 2.20
CA PRO A 48 -15.93 3.32 2.86
C PRO A 48 -15.10 2.42 3.77
N ASP A 49 -15.76 1.75 4.71
CA ASP A 49 -15.11 0.89 5.71
C ASP A 49 -14.51 -0.39 5.10
N ASP A 50 -15.02 -0.80 3.93
CA ASP A 50 -14.53 -1.95 3.17
C ASP A 50 -13.35 -1.63 2.23
N ARG A 51 -12.83 -0.39 2.30
CA ARG A 51 -11.62 -0.02 1.56
C ARG A 51 -10.45 -0.93 1.92
N PHE A 52 -9.63 -1.21 0.91
CA PHE A 52 -8.43 -2.02 1.07
C PHE A 52 -7.26 -1.38 0.34
N GLY A 53 -6.05 -1.82 0.71
CA GLY A 53 -4.81 -1.33 0.14
C GLY A 53 -4.02 -2.44 -0.55
N GLU A 54 -3.68 -2.25 -1.82
CA GLU A 54 -2.74 -3.11 -2.56
C GLU A 54 -1.33 -2.55 -2.42
N LEU A 55 -0.46 -3.30 -1.76
CA LEU A 55 0.92 -2.88 -1.49
C LEU A 55 1.88 -3.48 -2.52
N TYR A 56 2.73 -2.64 -3.08
CA TYR A 56 3.76 -3.01 -4.04
C TYR A 56 5.13 -2.54 -3.56
N VAL A 57 6.17 -3.32 -3.82
CA VAL A 57 7.57 -2.87 -3.75
C VAL A 57 8.01 -2.40 -5.13
N ARG A 58 8.70 -1.27 -5.19
CA ARG A 58 9.27 -0.76 -6.43
C ARG A 58 10.60 -1.47 -6.70
N ASP A 59 10.71 -2.08 -7.88
CA ASP A 59 11.93 -2.70 -8.40
C ASP A 59 12.31 -1.99 -9.71
N GLY A 60 13.14 -0.95 -9.60
CA GLY A 60 13.47 -0.06 -10.70
C GLY A 60 12.23 0.70 -11.22
N GLU A 61 11.88 0.49 -12.49
CA GLU A 61 10.67 1.09 -13.10
C GLU A 61 9.40 0.25 -12.92
N LEU A 62 9.53 -0.96 -12.35
CA LEU A 62 8.41 -1.85 -12.10
C LEU A 62 7.97 -1.77 -10.65
N ALA A 63 6.75 -2.26 -10.39
CA ALA A 63 6.25 -2.49 -9.04
C ALA A 63 5.78 -3.93 -8.92
N THR A 64 6.35 -4.68 -7.98
CA THR A 64 5.96 -6.05 -7.68
C THR A 64 4.94 -6.05 -6.56
N TRP A 65 3.80 -6.69 -6.80
CA TRP A 65 2.77 -6.86 -5.78
C TRP A 65 3.29 -7.66 -4.58
N LEU A 66 2.96 -7.20 -3.36
CA LEU A 66 3.35 -7.84 -2.11
C LEU A 66 2.15 -8.47 -1.39
N THR A 67 1.11 -7.66 -1.12
CA THR A 67 -0.03 -8.10 -0.31
C THR A 67 -1.19 -7.12 -0.38
N THR A 68 -2.38 -7.61 -0.02
CA THR A 68 -3.59 -6.82 0.21
C THR A 68 -3.76 -6.55 1.70
N LEU A 69 -4.08 -5.31 2.05
CA LEU A 69 -4.29 -4.84 3.42
C LEU A 69 -5.76 -4.48 3.64
N HIS A 70 -6.37 -5.06 4.67
CA HIS A 70 -7.72 -4.71 5.12
C HIS A 70 -7.68 -3.98 6.48
N LEU A 71 -8.65 -3.10 6.71
CA LEU A 71 -8.87 -2.51 8.02
C LEU A 71 -9.45 -3.57 8.97
N GLY A 72 -8.72 -3.94 10.02
CA GLY A 72 -9.17 -4.88 11.05
C GLY A 72 -8.69 -6.33 10.91
N ALA A 73 -7.82 -6.62 9.94
CA ALA A 73 -7.16 -7.93 9.78
C ALA A 73 -5.71 -7.93 10.31
#